data_AF-A0AAF0BHC9-F1
#
_entry.id   AF-A0AAF0BHC9-F1
#
_cell.length_a   1.000
_cell.length_b   1.000
_cell.length_c   1.000
_cell.angle_alpha   90.00
_cell.angle_beta   90.00
_cell.angle_gamma   90.00
#
_symmetry.space_group_name_H-M   'P 1'
#
loop_
_entity.id
_entity.type
_entity.pdbx_description
1 polymer ?
#
loop_
_entity_poly.entity_id
_entity_poly.type
_entity_poly.pdbx_seq_one_letter_code
_entity_poly.pdbx_strand_id
1 'polypeptide(L)'
;MEKRRGLSGFDLKIIGIIFMVLDHSYDAFVSFGAPLWMTLLGRTVAPIFLFLSAEGFYYTHSKWKYMRNLLLFFWLTNLVTMTISSVWPNDQIVLINSMLGTLFLSVLAMWSWDGLLSWKTDRSYFWKSLLGWAFILITPFIVIALLGMSLPMIVLQMVLFLPNAITVEGGIVFIFLGLLFYIFREKRWVQVSLLMVLALIVGLRGNWIQAAMGFAALPIALYNGAEGKKMKWFFYIFYPAHIAVIYLVATWFFF
;
A
#
# COMPACT_ATOMS: atom_id res chain seq x y z
N MET A 1 -29.49 13.08 -6.22
CA MET A 1 -28.08 13.16 -6.67
C MET A 1 -27.93 12.25 -7.86
N GLU A 2 -27.74 12.81 -9.06
CA GLU A 2 -27.51 11.99 -10.26
C GLU A 2 -26.32 11.06 -10.05
N LYS A 3 -26.51 9.76 -10.29
CA LYS A 3 -25.40 8.80 -10.40
C LYS A 3 -24.54 9.25 -11.58
N ARG A 4 -23.41 9.91 -11.30
CA ARG A 4 -22.40 10.17 -12.33
C ARG A 4 -22.00 8.82 -12.95
N ARG A 5 -22.06 8.72 -14.28
CA ARG A 5 -21.56 7.56 -15.01
C ARG A 5 -20.04 7.45 -14.73
N GLY A 6 -19.54 6.25 -14.42
CA GLY A 6 -18.14 6.02 -14.08
C GLY A 6 -17.92 4.79 -13.21
N LEU A 7 -16.68 4.56 -12.80
CA LEU A 7 -16.25 3.45 -11.95
C LEU A 7 -16.59 3.72 -10.49
N SER A 8 -17.15 2.74 -9.79
CA SER A 8 -17.30 2.78 -8.34
C SER A 8 -16.00 2.40 -7.62
N GLY A 9 -15.94 2.64 -6.31
CA GLY A 9 -14.81 2.23 -5.48
C GLY A 9 -14.66 0.72 -5.44
N PHE A 10 -15.77 -0.01 -5.58
CA PHE A 10 -15.74 -1.46 -5.76
C PHE A 10 -15.06 -1.86 -7.07
N ASP A 11 -15.39 -1.21 -8.19
CA ASP A 11 -14.81 -1.53 -9.49
C ASP A 11 -13.30 -1.26 -9.49
N LEU A 12 -12.87 -0.17 -8.88
CA LEU A 12 -11.44 0.13 -8.68
C LEU A 12 -10.72 -0.94 -7.85
N LYS A 13 -11.36 -1.47 -6.79
CA LYS A 13 -10.76 -2.56 -6.02
C LYS A 13 -10.63 -3.83 -6.85
N ILE A 14 -11.62 -4.15 -7.69
CA ILE A 14 -11.58 -5.31 -8.58
C ILE A 14 -10.44 -5.18 -9.60
N ILE A 15 -10.32 -4.01 -10.25
CA ILE A 15 -9.19 -3.72 -11.14
C ILE A 15 -7.86 -3.89 -10.38
N GLY A 16 -7.77 -3.31 -9.18
CA GLY A 16 -6.58 -3.39 -8.33
C GLY A 16 -6.18 -4.82 -7.97
N ILE A 17 -7.10 -5.68 -7.57
CA ILE A 17 -6.75 -7.08 -7.21
C ILE A 17 -6.36 -7.92 -8.43
N ILE A 18 -6.95 -7.67 -9.60
CA ILE A 18 -6.58 -8.37 -10.84
C ILE A 18 -5.14 -7.99 -11.21
N PHE A 19 -4.82 -6.70 -11.19
CA PHE A 19 -3.48 -6.22 -11.51
C PHE A 19 -2.43 -6.63 -10.46
N MET A 20 -2.82 -6.74 -9.19
CA MET A 20 -1.97 -7.27 -8.12
C MET A 20 -1.57 -8.72 -8.37
N VAL A 21 -2.51 -9.57 -8.81
CA VAL A 21 -2.21 -10.96 -9.17
C VAL A 21 -1.29 -11.02 -10.38
N LEU A 22 -1.51 -10.16 -11.40
CA LEU A 22 -0.63 -10.11 -12.57
C LEU A 22 0.79 -9.69 -12.20
N ASP A 23 0.98 -8.70 -11.33
CA ASP A 23 2.30 -8.23 -10.88
C ASP A 23 3.05 -9.33 -10.15
N HIS A 24 2.42 -9.97 -9.15
CA HIS A 24 3.06 -11.04 -8.40
C HIS A 24 3.25 -12.31 -9.22
N SER A 25 2.40 -12.58 -10.21
CA SER A 25 2.64 -13.65 -11.18
C SER A 25 3.86 -13.34 -12.06
N TYR A 26 4.05 -12.08 -12.46
CA TYR A 26 5.28 -11.69 -13.15
C TYR A 26 6.50 -11.92 -12.26
N ASP A 27 6.50 -11.44 -11.02
CA ASP A 27 7.63 -11.61 -10.09
C ASP A 27 7.95 -13.10 -9.85
N ALA A 28 6.91 -13.95 -9.74
CA ALA A 28 7.09 -15.38 -9.49
C ALA A 28 7.56 -16.16 -10.73
N PHE A 29 7.23 -15.73 -11.94
CA PHE A 29 7.50 -16.47 -13.19
C PHE A 29 8.41 -15.74 -14.17
N VAL A 30 9.07 -14.64 -13.77
CA VAL A 30 9.98 -13.88 -14.64
C VAL A 30 11.09 -14.75 -15.21
N SER A 31 11.61 -15.70 -14.42
CA SER A 31 12.62 -16.69 -14.84
C SER A 31 12.13 -17.63 -15.95
N PHE A 32 10.81 -17.79 -16.10
CA PHE A 32 10.16 -18.56 -17.16
C PHE A 32 9.71 -17.71 -18.36
N GLY A 33 10.14 -16.44 -18.42
CA GLY A 33 9.81 -15.54 -19.53
C GLY A 33 8.46 -14.83 -19.39
N ALA A 34 7.98 -14.60 -18.17
CA ALA A 34 6.76 -13.81 -17.95
C ALA A 34 6.86 -12.42 -18.62
N PRO A 35 5.82 -11.97 -19.33
CA PRO A 35 5.91 -10.77 -20.16
C PRO A 35 5.86 -9.48 -19.32
N LEU A 36 6.70 -8.50 -19.68
CA LEU A 36 6.89 -7.23 -18.96
C LEU A 36 5.59 -6.44 -18.72
N TRP A 37 4.60 -6.53 -19.61
CA TRP A 37 3.35 -5.77 -19.47
C TRP A 37 2.58 -6.12 -18.19
N MET A 38 2.77 -7.33 -17.65
CA MET A 38 2.11 -7.76 -16.41
C MET A 38 2.51 -6.88 -15.23
N THR A 39 3.82 -6.61 -15.07
CA THR A 39 4.29 -5.73 -13.99
C THR A 39 3.99 -4.26 -14.26
N LEU A 40 3.94 -3.82 -15.53
CA LEU A 40 3.55 -2.44 -15.86
C LEU A 40 2.12 -2.12 -15.39
N LEU A 41 1.19 -3.07 -15.53
CA LEU A 41 -0.16 -2.95 -14.97
C LEU A 41 -0.14 -3.03 -13.43
N GLY A 42 0.72 -3.89 -12.88
CA GLY A 42 0.97 -4.01 -11.45
C GLY A 42 1.30 -2.69 -10.75
N ARG A 43 2.13 -1.84 -11.36
CA ARG A 43 2.51 -0.55 -10.75
C ARG A 43 1.34 0.43 -10.55
N THR A 44 0.21 0.21 -11.21
CA THR A 44 -1.01 1.02 -11.01
C THR A 44 -1.75 0.69 -9.72
N VAL A 45 -1.50 -0.49 -9.14
CA VAL A 45 -2.20 -1.04 -7.98
C VAL A 45 -2.02 -0.15 -6.75
N ALA A 46 -0.79 0.24 -6.44
CA ALA A 46 -0.47 1.02 -5.26
C ALA A 46 -1.16 2.41 -5.26
N PRO A 47 -1.09 3.24 -6.33
CA PRO A 47 -1.85 4.49 -6.40
C PRO A 47 -3.37 4.30 -6.27
N ILE A 48 -3.95 3.24 -6.88
CA ILE A 48 -5.39 2.95 -6.77
C ILE A 48 -5.76 2.70 -5.30
N PHE A 49 -5.01 1.86 -4.59
CA PHE A 49 -5.29 1.58 -3.19
C PHE A 49 -4.99 2.76 -2.27
N LEU A 50 -3.98 3.58 -2.54
CA LEU A 50 -3.75 4.84 -1.83
C LEU A 50 -4.94 5.78 -1.99
N PHE A 51 -5.41 5.97 -3.22
CA PHE A 51 -6.58 6.79 -3.52
C PHE A 51 -7.83 6.27 -2.80
N LEU A 52 -8.12 4.97 -2.90
CA LEU A 52 -9.25 4.35 -2.21
C LEU A 52 -9.13 4.43 -0.68
N SER A 53 -7.91 4.38 -0.14
CA SER A 53 -7.68 4.51 1.29
C SER A 53 -7.94 5.92 1.80
N ALA A 54 -7.61 6.95 1.03
CA ALA A 54 -7.94 8.34 1.32
C ALA A 54 -9.46 8.58 1.33
N GLU A 55 -10.17 8.07 0.32
CA GLU A 55 -11.64 8.12 0.26
C GLU A 55 -12.28 7.36 1.44
N GLY A 56 -11.82 6.12 1.66
CA GLY A 56 -12.30 5.28 2.76
C GLY A 56 -12.02 5.88 4.12
N PHE A 57 -10.88 6.56 4.29
CA PHE A 57 -10.54 7.29 5.50
C PHE A 57 -11.56 8.38 5.76
N TYR A 58 -11.87 9.24 4.79
CA TYR A 58 -12.83 10.34 4.95
C TYR A 58 -14.20 9.85 5.47
N TYR A 59 -14.78 8.84 4.83
CA TYR A 59 -16.12 8.33 5.18
C TYR A 59 -16.17 7.42 6.41
N THR A 60 -15.03 6.90 6.87
CA THR A 60 -15.01 5.98 8.01
C THR A 60 -15.35 6.70 9.32
N HIS A 61 -16.33 6.18 10.06
CA HIS A 61 -16.67 6.68 11.40
C HIS A 61 -15.57 6.42 12.43
N SER A 62 -14.88 5.27 12.37
CA SER A 62 -13.85 4.90 13.35
C SER A 62 -12.49 4.73 12.71
N LYS A 63 -11.70 5.82 12.70
CA LYS A 63 -10.34 5.83 12.14
C LYS A 63 -9.42 4.82 12.84
N TRP A 64 -9.57 4.66 14.15
CA TRP A 64 -8.86 3.65 14.94
C TRP A 64 -9.11 2.22 14.44
N LYS A 65 -10.39 1.82 14.27
CA LYS A 65 -10.72 0.49 13.75
C LYS A 65 -10.13 0.29 12.36
N TYR A 66 -10.07 1.33 11.54
CA TYR A 66 -9.47 1.24 10.20
C TYR A 66 -7.96 1.00 10.27
N MET A 67 -7.21 1.84 10.98
CA MET A 67 -5.77 1.68 11.19
C MET A 67 -5.41 0.33 11.82
N ARG A 68 -6.13 -0.07 12.86
CA ARG A 68 -5.94 -1.37 13.52
C ARG A 68 -6.12 -2.54 12.55
N ASN A 69 -7.15 -2.52 11.71
CA ASN A 69 -7.34 -3.62 10.75
C ASN A 69 -6.20 -3.67 9.73
N LEU A 70 -5.75 -2.52 9.21
CA LEU A 70 -4.60 -2.49 8.29
C LEU A 70 -3.34 -3.08 8.95
N LEU A 71 -3.05 -2.69 10.19
CA LEU A 71 -1.89 -3.19 10.94
C LEU A 71 -1.99 -4.69 11.24
N LEU A 72 -3.17 -5.19 11.65
CA LEU A 72 -3.39 -6.61 11.91
C LEU A 72 -3.19 -7.45 10.64
N PHE A 73 -3.73 -7.00 9.50
CA PHE A 73 -3.57 -7.73 8.24
C PHE A 73 -2.15 -7.59 7.66
N PHE A 74 -1.45 -6.48 7.94
CA PHE A 74 -0.02 -6.35 7.65
C PHE A 74 0.79 -7.41 8.42
N TRP A 75 0.58 -7.54 9.73
CA TRP A 75 1.26 -8.57 10.53
C TRP A 75 0.89 -9.98 10.10
N LEU A 76 -0.40 -10.24 9.81
CA LEU A 76 -0.85 -11.53 9.30
C LEU A 76 -0.14 -11.88 7.99
N THR A 77 -0.06 -10.94 7.06
CA THR A 77 0.60 -11.17 5.77
C THR A 77 2.09 -11.46 5.95
N ASN A 78 2.80 -10.70 6.79
CA ASN A 78 4.21 -10.96 7.11
C ASN A 78 4.40 -12.32 7.78
N LEU A 79 3.51 -12.70 8.70
CA LEU A 79 3.56 -14.00 9.36
C LEU A 79 3.34 -15.15 8.37
N VAL A 80 2.36 -15.03 7.48
CA VAL A 80 2.07 -16.02 6.42
C VAL A 80 3.28 -16.14 5.49
N THR A 81 3.83 -15.03 5.01
CA THR A 81 5.02 -15.04 4.15
C THR A 81 6.22 -15.69 4.85
N MET A 82 6.51 -15.29 6.09
CA MET A 82 7.63 -15.83 6.86
C MET A 82 7.49 -17.34 7.10
N THR A 83 6.28 -17.81 7.45
CA THR A 83 6.02 -19.23 7.68
C THR A 83 6.14 -20.04 6.38
N ILE A 84 5.51 -19.59 5.29
CA ILE A 84 5.57 -20.28 3.99
C ILE A 84 7.01 -20.39 3.49
N SER A 85 7.78 -19.29 3.49
CA SER A 85 9.17 -19.29 3.05
C SER A 85 10.09 -20.14 3.93
N SER A 86 9.74 -20.33 5.20
CA SER A 86 10.50 -21.21 6.10
C SER A 86 10.22 -22.69 5.88
N VAL A 87 8.99 -23.07 5.51
CA VAL A 87 8.59 -24.46 5.30
C VAL A 87 8.93 -24.95 3.89
N TRP A 88 8.77 -24.08 2.89
CA TRP A 88 9.15 -24.33 1.49
C TRP A 88 10.14 -23.27 1.00
N PRO A 89 11.44 -23.38 1.31
CA PRO A 89 12.43 -22.41 0.86
C PRO A 89 12.53 -22.39 -0.66
N ASN A 90 12.46 -21.20 -1.24
CA ASN A 90 12.65 -20.97 -2.67
C ASN A 90 13.44 -19.67 -2.91
N ASP A 91 14.72 -19.82 -3.22
CA ASP A 91 15.65 -18.69 -3.41
C ASP A 91 15.36 -17.89 -4.68
N GLN A 92 14.54 -18.42 -5.59
CA GLN A 92 14.15 -17.74 -6.84
C GLN A 92 12.97 -16.78 -6.63
N ILE A 93 12.25 -16.89 -5.51
CA ILE A 93 11.03 -16.10 -5.25
C ILE A 93 11.21 -15.22 -4.02
N VAL A 94 11.30 -13.92 -4.27
CA VAL A 94 11.37 -12.91 -3.21
C VAL A 94 9.96 -12.40 -2.90
N LEU A 95 9.37 -12.91 -1.81
CA LEU A 95 8.10 -12.41 -1.28
C LEU A 95 8.31 -11.12 -0.48
N ILE A 96 8.68 -10.04 -1.15
CA ILE A 96 8.75 -8.72 -0.53
C ILE A 96 7.56 -7.91 -1.05
N ASN A 97 6.96 -7.13 -0.14
CA ASN A 97 5.98 -6.05 -0.34
C ASN A 97 4.60 -6.33 0.25
N SER A 98 4.37 -5.81 1.45
CA SER A 98 3.02 -5.63 1.97
C SER A 98 2.61 -4.18 1.82
N MET A 99 1.91 -3.86 0.73
CA MET A 99 1.27 -2.57 0.50
C MET A 99 0.40 -2.13 1.70
N LEU A 100 -0.10 -3.08 2.51
CA LEU A 100 -0.86 -2.80 3.73
C LEU A 100 -0.10 -1.94 4.74
N GLY A 101 1.23 -2.09 4.82
CA GLY A 101 2.08 -1.26 5.66
C GLY A 101 2.11 0.20 5.19
N THR A 102 2.23 0.41 3.87
CA THR A 102 2.14 1.73 3.24
C THR A 102 0.77 2.36 3.49
N LEU A 103 -0.32 1.60 3.29
CA LEU A 103 -1.67 2.08 3.55
C LEU A 103 -1.87 2.44 5.03
N PHE A 104 -1.35 1.64 5.96
CA PHE A 104 -1.39 1.96 7.39
C PHE A 104 -0.68 3.29 7.69
N LEU A 105 0.55 3.47 7.19
CA LEU A 105 1.32 4.71 7.41
C LEU A 105 0.69 5.91 6.70
N SER A 106 0.12 5.75 5.50
CA SER A 106 -0.64 6.80 4.82
C SER A 106 -1.87 7.20 5.64
N VAL A 107 -2.65 6.24 6.15
CA VAL A 107 -3.82 6.53 6.99
C VAL A 107 -3.41 7.15 8.32
N LEU A 108 -2.29 6.72 8.91
CA LEU A 108 -1.71 7.36 10.10
C LEU A 108 -1.32 8.81 9.80
N ALA A 109 -0.71 9.09 8.63
CA ALA A 109 -0.39 10.44 8.20
C ALA A 109 -1.65 11.31 8.03
N MET A 110 -2.73 10.76 7.44
CA MET A 110 -4.03 11.46 7.33
C MET A 110 -4.62 11.76 8.70
N TRP A 111 -4.61 10.79 9.61
CA TRP A 111 -5.11 10.95 10.97
C TRP A 111 -4.27 11.95 11.78
N SER A 112 -2.96 11.95 11.60
CA SER A 112 -2.06 12.93 12.20
C SER A 112 -2.27 14.32 11.59
N TRP A 113 -2.54 14.43 10.30
CA TRP A 113 -2.87 15.70 9.67
C TRP A 113 -4.14 16.32 10.27
N ASP A 114 -5.23 15.55 10.39
CA ASP A 114 -6.47 16.02 11.00
C ASP A 114 -6.27 16.48 12.46
N GLY A 115 -5.44 15.78 13.23
CA GLY A 115 -5.14 16.14 14.62
C GLY A 115 -4.25 17.38 14.77
N LEU A 116 -3.35 17.65 13.81
CA LEU A 116 -2.58 18.91 13.81
C LEU A 116 -3.52 20.12 13.66
N LEU A 117 -4.57 19.98 12.86
CA LEU A 117 -5.58 21.02 12.67
C LEU A 117 -6.50 21.20 13.88
N SER A 118 -6.53 20.24 14.83
CA SER A 118 -7.42 20.28 15.99
C SER A 118 -6.84 21.03 17.20
N TRP A 119 -5.71 21.73 17.08
CA TRP A 119 -5.02 22.40 18.21
C TRP A 119 -5.93 23.25 19.11
N LYS A 120 -6.87 23.99 18.51
CA LYS A 120 -7.77 24.90 19.24
C LYS A 120 -8.99 24.18 19.86
N THR A 121 -9.34 23.01 19.35
CA THR A 121 -10.60 22.32 19.70
C THR A 121 -10.34 21.10 20.59
N ASP A 122 -9.30 20.33 20.29
CA ASP A 122 -8.92 19.13 21.03
C ASP A 122 -7.38 19.05 21.15
N ARG A 123 -6.88 19.52 22.30
CA ARG A 123 -5.45 19.47 22.67
C ARG A 123 -4.94 18.02 22.79
N SER A 124 -5.76 17.07 23.22
CA SER A 124 -5.34 15.68 23.36
C SER A 124 -5.09 15.07 22.00
N TYR A 125 -6.01 15.28 21.05
CA TYR A 125 -5.85 14.79 19.69
C TYR A 125 -4.64 15.42 18.99
N PHE A 126 -4.40 16.72 19.19
CA PHE A 126 -3.20 17.38 18.69
C PHE A 126 -1.91 16.70 19.17
N TRP A 127 -1.75 16.45 20.46
CA TRP A 127 -0.53 15.81 20.97
C TRP A 127 -0.34 14.39 20.43
N LYS A 128 -1.43 13.63 20.31
CA LYS A 128 -1.36 12.28 19.70
C LYS A 128 -1.01 12.35 18.20
N SER A 129 -1.40 13.42 17.51
CA SER A 129 -1.04 13.62 16.10
C SER A 129 0.45 13.87 15.89
N LEU A 130 1.08 14.62 16.81
CA LEU A 130 2.54 14.80 16.84
C LEU A 130 3.27 13.49 17.08
N LEU A 131 2.75 12.64 17.98
CA LEU A 131 3.29 11.29 18.18
C LEU A 131 3.17 10.43 16.92
N GLY A 132 2.08 10.54 16.16
CA GLY A 132 1.93 9.84 14.88
C GLY A 132 2.92 10.31 13.81
N TRP A 133 3.18 11.61 13.72
CA TRP A 133 4.24 12.14 12.84
C TRP A 133 5.64 11.73 13.29
N ALA A 134 5.91 11.79 14.60
CA ALA A 134 7.15 11.31 15.19
C ALA A 134 7.37 9.83 14.87
N PHE A 135 6.33 9.00 14.97
CA PHE A 135 6.41 7.59 14.58
C PHE A 135 6.82 7.41 13.11
N ILE A 136 6.17 8.11 12.16
CA ILE A 136 6.49 8.01 10.73
C ILE A 136 7.95 8.44 10.44
N LEU A 137 8.43 9.49 11.11
CA LEU A 137 9.74 10.08 10.85
C LEU A 137 10.89 9.37 11.59
N ILE A 138 10.67 8.90 12.82
CA ILE A 138 11.72 8.35 13.68
C ILE A 138 11.91 6.84 13.43
N THR A 139 10.84 6.10 13.17
CA THR A 139 10.93 4.64 13.00
C THR A 139 11.91 4.18 11.91
N PRO A 140 12.07 4.87 10.75
CA PRO A 140 13.08 4.48 9.78
C PRO A 140 14.50 4.52 10.34
N PHE A 141 14.85 5.54 11.13
CA PHE A 141 16.19 5.66 11.73
C PHE A 141 16.45 4.59 12.78
N ILE A 142 15.44 4.27 13.60
CA ILE A 142 15.52 3.15 14.55
C ILE A 142 15.77 1.85 13.81
N VAL A 143 15.02 1.59 12.73
CA VAL A 143 15.14 0.36 11.94
C VAL A 143 16.53 0.28 11.29
N ILE A 144 17.03 1.36 10.68
CA ILE A 144 18.39 1.39 10.12
C ILE A 144 19.45 1.09 11.19
N ALA A 145 19.33 1.72 12.37
CA ALA A 145 20.26 1.50 13.47
C ALA A 145 20.25 0.03 13.93
N LEU A 146 19.06 -0.57 14.06
CA LEU A 146 18.92 -1.99 14.44
C LEU A 146 19.46 -2.95 13.37
N LEU A 147 19.23 -2.66 12.08
CA LEU A 147 19.76 -3.47 10.97
C LEU A 147 21.29 -3.38 10.85
N GLY A 148 21.90 -2.28 11.32
CA GLY A 148 23.36 -2.11 11.37
C GLY A 148 24.03 -2.79 12.57
N MET A 149 23.25 -3.29 13.54
CA MET A 149 23.76 -4.01 14.71
C MET A 149 23.85 -5.50 14.44
N SER A 150 24.82 -6.18 15.06
CA SER A 150 24.93 -7.65 15.05
C SER A 150 23.90 -8.28 16.00
N LEU A 151 22.63 -8.30 15.58
CA LEU A 151 21.52 -8.85 16.34
C LEU A 151 21.21 -10.30 15.93
N PRO A 152 20.60 -11.11 16.81
CA PRO A 152 20.07 -12.42 16.44
C PRO A 152 19.06 -12.31 15.30
N MET A 153 19.05 -13.29 14.38
CA MET A 153 18.16 -13.30 13.20
C MET A 153 16.69 -13.09 13.55
N ILE A 154 16.22 -13.69 14.66
CA ILE A 154 14.84 -13.53 15.13
C ILE A 154 14.50 -12.08 15.46
N VAL A 155 15.44 -11.31 15.99
CA VAL A 155 15.24 -9.88 16.29
C VAL A 155 15.16 -9.08 15.00
N LEU A 156 16.04 -9.37 14.03
CA LEU A 156 15.99 -8.73 12.70
C LEU A 156 14.67 -9.01 11.97
N GLN A 157 14.15 -10.24 12.06
CA GLN A 157 12.84 -10.58 11.52
C GLN A 157 11.72 -9.80 12.22
N MET A 158 11.73 -9.70 13.55
CA MET A 158 10.74 -8.92 14.31
C MET A 158 10.76 -7.43 13.94
N VAL A 159 11.92 -6.86 13.60
CA VAL A 159 12.02 -5.46 13.15
C VAL A 159 11.23 -5.23 11.86
N LEU A 160 11.14 -6.21 10.97
CA LEU A 160 10.35 -6.11 9.72
C LEU A 160 8.83 -6.13 9.97
N PHE A 161 8.37 -6.59 11.13
CA PHE A 161 6.95 -6.49 11.53
C PHE A 161 6.56 -5.08 11.99
N LEU A 162 7.51 -4.14 12.10
CA LEU A 162 7.22 -2.74 12.37
C LEU A 162 7.13 -1.95 11.05
N PRO A 163 5.93 -1.53 10.60
CA PRO A 163 5.81 -0.75 9.38
C PRO A 163 6.52 0.60 9.54
N ASN A 164 7.44 0.90 8.61
CA ASN A 164 8.22 2.13 8.61
C ASN A 164 8.49 2.59 7.17
N ALA A 165 8.81 3.88 6.99
CA ALA A 165 8.86 4.52 5.67
C ALA A 165 9.97 4.02 4.71
N ILE A 166 10.87 3.13 5.15
CA ILE A 166 11.93 2.54 4.30
C ILE A 166 11.68 1.08 3.94
N THR A 167 10.92 0.34 4.76
CA THR A 167 10.62 -1.08 4.52
C THR A 167 9.32 -1.28 3.76
N VAL A 168 8.38 -0.33 3.85
CA VAL A 168 7.09 -0.43 3.16
C VAL A 168 7.22 -0.09 1.68
N GLU A 169 6.33 -0.64 0.88
CA GLU A 169 6.31 -0.46 -0.57
C GLU A 169 6.12 1.01 -0.96
N GLY A 170 7.00 1.53 -1.83
CA GLY A 170 7.00 2.92 -2.29
C GLY A 170 7.45 3.96 -1.25
N GLY A 171 7.76 3.51 -0.03
CA GLY A 171 8.37 4.28 1.04
C GLY A 171 7.67 5.61 1.37
N ILE A 172 8.45 6.59 1.81
CA ILE A 172 7.95 7.90 2.25
C ILE A 172 7.16 8.65 1.16
N VAL A 173 7.52 8.45 -0.11
CA VAL A 173 6.87 9.11 -1.25
C VAL A 173 5.41 8.68 -1.37
N PHE A 174 5.13 7.38 -1.24
CA PHE A 174 3.76 6.86 -1.31
C PHE A 174 2.94 7.22 -0.06
N ILE A 175 3.58 7.27 1.11
CA ILE A 175 2.94 7.76 2.34
C ILE A 175 2.40 9.18 2.12
N PHE A 176 3.23 10.08 1.60
CA PHE A 176 2.83 11.45 1.28
C PHE A 176 1.85 11.54 0.11
N LEU A 177 1.99 10.70 -0.93
CA LEU A 177 1.01 10.66 -2.02
C LEU A 177 -0.40 10.33 -1.49
N GLY A 178 -0.51 9.34 -0.60
CA GLY A 178 -1.77 9.02 0.08
C GLY A 178 -2.32 10.20 0.88
N LEU A 179 -1.48 10.87 1.66
CA LEU A 179 -1.88 12.06 2.41
C LEU A 179 -2.37 13.19 1.47
N LEU A 180 -1.65 13.45 0.37
CA LEU A 180 -2.04 14.48 -0.58
C LEU A 180 -3.34 14.12 -1.30
N PHE A 181 -3.58 12.84 -1.62
CA PHE A 181 -4.87 12.39 -2.11
C PHE A 181 -6.00 12.70 -1.13
N TYR A 182 -5.77 12.55 0.17
CA TYR A 182 -6.76 12.90 1.19
C TYR A 182 -6.98 14.41 1.31
N ILE A 183 -5.92 15.21 1.33
CA ILE A 183 -5.99 16.68 1.42
C ILE A 183 -6.75 17.26 0.21
N PHE A 184 -6.45 16.76 -0.99
CA PHE A 184 -7.05 17.23 -2.24
C PHE A 184 -8.22 16.36 -2.73
N ARG A 185 -8.89 15.61 -1.84
CA ARG A 185 -9.98 14.67 -2.20
C ARG A 185 -11.10 15.30 -3.02
N GLU A 186 -11.39 16.58 -2.79
CA GLU A 186 -12.45 17.31 -3.48
C GLU A 186 -12.07 17.71 -4.92
N LYS A 187 -10.76 17.73 -5.24
CA LYS A 187 -10.22 18.16 -6.53
C LYS A 187 -9.56 16.99 -7.26
N ARG A 188 -10.38 16.19 -7.94
CA ARG A 188 -9.92 14.99 -8.70
C ARG A 188 -8.76 15.27 -9.65
N TRP A 189 -8.82 16.38 -10.37
CA TRP A 189 -7.78 16.77 -11.31
C TRP A 189 -6.42 17.01 -10.62
N VAL A 190 -6.41 17.50 -9.36
CA VAL A 190 -5.18 17.67 -8.58
C VAL A 190 -4.61 16.31 -8.19
N GLN A 191 -5.44 15.37 -7.72
CA GLN A 191 -4.99 14.01 -7.39
C GLN A 191 -4.34 13.33 -8.61
N VAL A 192 -5.00 13.41 -9.77
CA VAL A 192 -4.46 12.87 -11.03
C VAL A 192 -3.16 13.59 -11.43
N SER A 193 -3.10 14.91 -11.31
CA SER A 193 -1.90 15.68 -11.64
C SER A 193 -0.72 15.32 -10.74
N LEU A 194 -0.95 15.18 -9.43
CA LEU A 194 0.07 14.76 -8.46
C LEU A 194 0.65 13.38 -8.82
N LEU A 195 -0.22 12.43 -9.18
CA LEU A 195 0.21 11.11 -9.63
C LEU A 195 1.03 11.19 -10.93
N MET A 196 0.58 11.97 -11.91
CA MET A 196 1.28 12.13 -13.19
C MET A 196 2.63 12.82 -13.04
N VAL A 197 2.72 13.84 -12.18
CA VAL A 197 4.00 14.51 -11.86
C VAL A 197 4.94 13.53 -11.17
N LEU A 198 4.45 12.74 -10.21
CA LEU A 198 5.27 11.72 -9.56
C LEU A 198 5.76 10.66 -10.57
N ALA A 199 4.87 10.16 -11.43
CA ALA A 199 5.22 9.21 -12.48
C ALA A 199 6.28 9.77 -13.43
N LEU A 200 6.15 11.04 -13.85
CA LEU A 200 7.13 11.73 -14.68
C LEU A 200 8.48 11.84 -13.97
N ILE A 201 8.52 12.29 -12.71
CA ILE A 201 9.77 12.42 -11.94
C ILE A 201 10.47 11.06 -11.82
N VAL A 202 9.72 10.00 -11.55
CA VAL A 202 10.27 8.64 -11.43
C VAL A 202 10.78 8.12 -12.77
N GLY A 203 10.07 8.37 -13.87
CA GLY A 203 10.52 8.03 -15.23
C GLY A 203 11.78 8.79 -15.64
N LEU A 204 11.84 10.10 -15.38
CA LEU A 204 13.03 10.93 -15.65
C LEU A 204 14.26 10.52 -14.83
N ARG A 205 14.07 9.89 -13.67
CA ARG A 205 15.14 9.28 -12.87
C ARG A 205 15.58 7.90 -13.39
N GLY A 206 15.05 7.46 -14.53
CA GLY A 206 15.42 6.21 -15.20
C GLY A 206 14.59 4.98 -14.80
N ASN A 207 13.60 5.12 -13.90
CA ASN A 207 12.76 4.00 -13.48
C ASN A 207 11.43 3.97 -14.24
N TRP A 208 11.49 3.59 -15.52
CA TRP A 208 10.33 3.56 -16.42
C TRP A 208 9.27 2.53 -16.03
N ILE A 209 9.67 1.41 -15.41
CA ILE A 209 8.73 0.40 -14.91
C ILE A 209 7.88 1.03 -13.81
N GLN A 210 8.51 1.63 -12.79
CA GLN A 210 7.77 2.27 -11.70
C GLN A 210 6.95 3.48 -12.18
N ALA A 211 7.41 4.20 -13.20
CA ALA A 211 6.66 5.30 -13.81
C ALA A 211 5.30 4.85 -14.41
N ALA A 212 5.12 3.56 -14.74
CA ALA A 212 3.85 3.00 -15.18
C ALA A 212 2.71 3.17 -14.15
N MET A 213 3.02 3.49 -12.89
CA MET A 213 2.02 3.88 -11.89
C MET A 213 1.13 5.04 -12.36
N GLY A 214 1.63 5.89 -13.27
CA GLY A 214 0.86 6.96 -13.90
C GLY A 214 -0.39 6.47 -14.63
N PHE A 215 -0.42 5.23 -15.12
CA PHE A 215 -1.62 4.66 -15.76
C PHE A 215 -2.80 4.53 -14.81
N ALA A 216 -2.59 4.54 -13.48
CA ALA A 216 -3.67 4.63 -12.50
C ALA A 216 -4.47 5.94 -12.60
N ALA A 217 -3.95 6.97 -13.27
CA ALA A 217 -4.65 8.23 -13.51
C ALA A 217 -6.00 8.02 -14.21
N LEU A 218 -6.07 7.09 -15.18
CA LEU A 218 -7.29 6.82 -15.95
C LEU A 218 -8.41 6.25 -15.07
N PRO A 219 -8.24 5.12 -14.35
CA PRO A 219 -9.29 4.61 -13.49
C PRO A 219 -9.62 5.56 -12.33
N ILE A 220 -8.63 6.29 -11.78
CA ILE A 220 -8.89 7.31 -10.75
C ILE A 220 -9.72 8.46 -11.32
N ALA A 221 -9.45 8.94 -12.53
CA ALA A 221 -10.23 10.01 -13.17
C ALA A 221 -11.68 9.60 -13.47
N LEU A 222 -11.91 8.32 -13.79
CA LEU A 222 -13.24 7.76 -14.09
C LEU A 222 -14.06 7.42 -12.84
N TYR A 223 -13.50 7.56 -11.63
CA TYR A 223 -14.20 7.26 -10.40
C TYR A 223 -15.37 8.22 -10.15
N ASN A 224 -16.54 7.67 -9.86
CA ASN A 224 -17.79 8.42 -9.75
C ASN A 224 -18.19 8.85 -8.33
N GLY A 225 -17.37 8.53 -7.31
CA GLY A 225 -17.68 8.85 -5.91
C GLY A 225 -18.55 7.81 -5.19
N ALA A 226 -19.04 6.78 -5.89
CA ALA A 226 -19.86 5.74 -5.27
C ALA A 226 -18.98 4.65 -4.65
N GLU A 227 -19.32 4.21 -3.43
CA GLU A 227 -18.58 3.14 -2.74
C GLU A 227 -18.72 1.78 -3.45
N GLY A 228 -19.87 1.51 -4.07
CA GLY A 228 -20.18 0.22 -4.71
C GLY A 228 -20.54 -0.88 -3.70
N LYS A 229 -20.26 -2.15 -4.03
CA LYS A 229 -20.54 -3.31 -3.15
C LYS A 229 -19.57 -3.37 -1.96
N LYS A 230 -20.10 -3.65 -0.77
CA LYS A 230 -19.32 -3.78 0.47
C LYS A 230 -18.88 -5.23 0.68
N MET A 231 -17.67 -5.57 0.24
CA MET A 231 -17.05 -6.88 0.46
C MET A 231 -15.77 -6.80 1.28
N LYS A 232 -15.85 -6.17 2.46
CA LYS A 232 -14.69 -5.84 3.29
C LYS A 232 -13.80 -7.07 3.55
N TRP A 233 -14.37 -8.15 4.08
CA TRP A 233 -13.61 -9.35 4.47
C TRP A 233 -12.96 -10.06 3.29
N PHE A 234 -13.62 -10.10 2.13
CA PHE A 234 -13.05 -10.66 0.91
C PHE A 234 -11.73 -9.97 0.56
N PHE A 235 -11.72 -8.64 0.48
CA PHE A 235 -10.49 -7.91 0.13
C PHE A 235 -9.39 -8.12 1.17
N TYR A 236 -9.72 -8.12 2.46
CA TYR A 236 -8.72 -8.33 3.50
C TYR A 236 -8.10 -9.74 3.49
N ILE A 237 -8.90 -10.79 3.26
CA ILE A 237 -8.42 -12.18 3.17
C ILE A 237 -7.64 -12.40 1.88
N PHE A 238 -8.05 -11.74 0.79
CA PHE A 238 -7.36 -11.84 -0.50
C PHE A 238 -5.88 -11.46 -0.39
N TYR A 239 -5.51 -10.46 0.42
CA TYR A 239 -4.12 -10.01 0.59
C TYR A 239 -3.14 -11.14 0.99
N PRO A 240 -3.28 -11.83 2.13
CA PRO A 240 -2.39 -12.95 2.45
C PRO A 240 -2.62 -14.16 1.53
N ALA A 241 -3.85 -14.38 1.05
CA ALA A 241 -4.19 -15.56 0.26
C ALA A 241 -3.55 -15.58 -1.12
N HIS A 242 -3.57 -14.46 -1.87
CA HIS A 242 -3.00 -14.44 -3.23
C HIS A 242 -1.48 -14.65 -3.22
N ILE A 243 -0.78 -14.05 -2.26
CA ILE A 243 0.67 -14.24 -2.08
C ILE A 243 0.97 -15.71 -1.78
N ALA A 244 0.25 -16.32 -0.84
CA ALA A 244 0.43 -17.72 -0.48
C ALA A 244 0.18 -18.66 -1.67
N VAL A 245 -0.91 -18.44 -2.41
CA VAL A 245 -1.26 -19.26 -3.58
C VAL A 245 -0.21 -19.13 -4.67
N ILE A 246 0.19 -17.90 -5.04
CA ILE A 246 1.19 -17.68 -6.09
C ILE A 246 2.53 -18.32 -5.70
N TYR A 247 2.96 -18.15 -4.44
CA TYR A 247 4.20 -18.74 -3.97
C TYR A 247 4.21 -20.27 -4.04
N LEU A 248 3.13 -20.92 -3.57
CA LEU A 248 3.04 -22.38 -3.57
C LEU A 248 2.99 -22.92 -5.00
N VAL A 249 2.23 -22.28 -5.89
CA VAL A 249 2.17 -22.69 -7.30
C VAL A 249 3.54 -22.52 -7.96
N ALA A 250 4.18 -21.35 -7.83
CA ALA A 250 5.48 -21.10 -8.42
C ALA A 250 6.54 -22.06 -7.87
N THR A 251 6.55 -22.29 -6.56
CA THR A 251 7.43 -23.27 -5.92
C THR A 251 7.25 -24.67 -6.51
N TRP A 252 6.01 -25.11 -6.76
CA TRP A 252 5.76 -26.40 -7.43
C TRP A 252 6.29 -26.47 -8.88
N PHE A 253 6.35 -25.34 -9.60
CA PHE A 253 6.93 -25.28 -10.96
C PHE A 253 8.46 -25.24 -10.99
N PHE A 254 9.11 -24.79 -9.91
CA PHE A 254 10.57 -24.74 -9.80
C PHE A 254 11.20 -26.03 -9.25
N PHE A 255 10.38 -26.94 -8.73
CA PHE A 255 10.78 -28.31 -8.35
C PHE A 255 10.70 -29.27 -9.55
#